data_AF-A0A7X4IZ07-F1
#
_entry.id   AF-A0A7X4IZ07-F1
#
_cell.length_a   1.000
_cell.length_b   1.000
_cell.length_c   1.000
_cell.angle_alpha   90.00
_cell.angle_beta   90.00
_cell.angle_gamma   90.00
#
_symmetry.space_group_name_H-M   'P 1'
#
loop_
_entity.id
_entity.type
_entity.pdbx_description
1 polymer ?
#
loop_
_entity_poly.entity_id
_entity_poly.type
_entity_poly.pdbx_seq_one_letter_code
_entity_poly.pdbx_strand_id
1 'polypeptide(L)'
;MNTSGDTDRNAQESEPHCEAVRRGPGEDERTDVTRLPEQLVREARPVYGDQVRLEQLRLAAEEGLPVEAVKVLQAELKRFGLERASDYVNRIVPRATRMRRRRLKREEGEAVLRIASLMALTVYVWGEERLAARFLTTPHMLLGDRVPLDLALSEVGTRQVEDVLWGLHYGLPT
;
A
#
# COMPACT_ATOMS: atom_id res chain seq x y z
N MET A 1 2.80 -26.78 67.23
CA MET A 1 1.71 -27.57 66.64
C MET A 1 2.15 -27.97 65.24
N ASN A 2 2.54 -29.23 65.07
CA ASN A 2 2.73 -29.87 63.77
C ASN A 2 1.37 -30.28 63.19
N THR A 3 1.31 -30.37 61.84
CA THR A 3 0.57 -31.33 60.95
C THR A 3 0.29 -30.58 59.62
N SER A 4 0.91 -30.86 58.48
CA SER A 4 0.78 -32.04 57.57
C SER A 4 -0.62 -32.20 56.97
N GLY A 5 -0.67 -32.35 55.63
CA GLY A 5 -1.88 -32.58 54.82
C GLY A 5 -1.89 -31.64 53.61
N ASP A 6 -1.14 -31.92 52.54
CA ASP A 6 -1.52 -32.84 51.45
C ASP A 6 -2.96 -32.64 50.97
N THR A 7 -3.15 -32.27 49.71
CA THR A 7 -3.94 -33.03 48.71
C THR A 7 -4.14 -32.15 47.47
N ASP A 8 -3.59 -32.63 46.35
CA ASP A 8 -3.96 -32.27 44.99
C ASP A 8 -5.46 -32.04 44.80
N ARG A 9 -5.82 -30.95 44.13
CA ARG A 9 -7.03 -30.93 43.29
C ARG A 9 -6.79 -30.14 42.02
N ASN A 10 -6.42 -30.93 41.01
CA ASN A 10 -6.61 -30.70 39.59
C ASN A 10 -8.08 -30.35 39.26
N ALA A 11 -8.25 -29.74 38.09
CA ALA A 11 -9.49 -29.43 37.36
C ALA A 11 -10.29 -28.22 37.85
N GLN A 12 -10.16 -27.10 37.12
CA GLN A 12 -11.26 -26.67 36.25
C GLN A 12 -10.73 -25.70 35.18
N GLU A 13 -10.77 -26.15 33.94
CA GLU A 13 -10.75 -25.31 32.74
C GLU A 13 -11.76 -24.19 32.90
N SER A 14 -11.34 -22.95 32.62
CA SER A 14 -12.22 -21.83 32.30
C SER A 14 -11.34 -20.75 31.68
N GLU A 15 -11.05 -20.92 30.38
CA GLU A 15 -10.72 -19.79 29.53
C GLU A 15 -11.76 -18.69 29.75
N PRO A 16 -11.40 -17.47 30.19
CA PRO A 16 -12.28 -16.34 30.00
C PRO A 16 -11.97 -15.79 28.61
N HIS A 17 -12.71 -16.37 27.66
CA HIS A 17 -13.52 -15.57 26.76
C HIS A 17 -12.76 -14.56 25.91
N CYS A 18 -12.33 -15.04 24.75
CA CYS A 18 -12.07 -14.24 23.57
C CYS A 18 -13.38 -13.57 23.11
N GLU A 19 -13.91 -12.63 23.90
CA GLU A 19 -15.13 -11.88 23.61
C GLU A 19 -14.83 -10.39 23.54
N ALA A 20 -14.43 -9.95 22.35
CA ALA A 20 -14.85 -8.68 21.76
C ALA A 20 -14.48 -8.58 20.27
N VAL A 21 -14.60 -9.67 19.50
CA VAL A 21 -14.65 -9.61 18.03
C VAL A 21 -16.11 -9.53 17.61
N ARG A 22 -16.81 -8.42 17.91
CA ARG A 22 -18.07 -8.02 17.24
C ARG A 22 -18.31 -6.52 17.35
N ARG A 23 -17.52 -5.73 16.62
CA ARG A 23 -18.09 -4.57 15.92
C ARG A 23 -17.90 -4.83 14.45
N GLY A 24 -18.98 -5.27 13.79
CA GLY A 24 -19.02 -5.29 12.33
C GLY A 24 -18.77 -3.86 11.81
N PRO A 25 -18.11 -3.70 10.65
CA PRO A 25 -17.92 -2.39 10.06
C PRO A 25 -19.31 -1.81 9.79
N GLY A 26 -19.57 -0.62 10.34
CA GLY A 26 -20.80 0.11 10.07
C GLY A 26 -20.94 0.33 8.57
N GLU A 27 -22.16 0.18 8.08
CA GLU A 27 -22.53 0.29 6.66
C GLU A 27 -22.29 1.68 6.04
N ASP A 28 -21.74 2.64 6.80
CA ASP A 28 -21.36 4.01 6.39
C ASP A 28 -19.87 4.19 6.06
N GLU A 29 -19.00 3.19 6.30
CA GLU A 29 -17.57 3.27 5.98
C GLU A 29 -17.23 2.47 4.71
N ARG A 30 -18.12 2.53 3.71
CA ARG A 30 -17.82 2.01 2.37
C ARG A 30 -16.69 2.88 1.82
N THR A 31 -15.44 2.44 2.01
CA THR A 31 -14.25 3.16 1.59
C THR A 31 -14.45 3.63 0.16
N ASP A 32 -14.38 4.95 -0.05
CA ASP A 32 -14.47 5.50 -1.39
C ASP A 32 -13.25 5.00 -2.18
N VAL A 33 -13.45 3.92 -2.94
CA VAL A 33 -12.41 3.26 -3.75
C VAL A 33 -11.73 4.21 -4.73
N THR A 34 -12.37 5.34 -5.03
CA THR A 34 -11.81 6.44 -5.83
C THR A 34 -10.63 7.11 -5.12
N ARG A 35 -10.72 7.29 -3.80
CA ARG A 35 -9.74 8.01 -2.97
C ARG A 35 -8.67 7.11 -2.38
N LEU A 36 -8.77 5.79 -2.54
CA LEU A 36 -7.75 4.85 -2.07
C LEU A 36 -6.30 5.22 -2.44
N PRO A 37 -6.00 5.68 -3.69
CA PRO A 37 -4.64 6.11 -4.02
C PRO A 37 -4.17 7.29 -3.17
N GLU A 38 -5.04 8.26 -2.93
CA GLU A 38 -4.75 9.42 -2.08
C GLU A 38 -4.57 9.01 -0.62
N GLN A 39 -5.45 8.16 -0.09
CA GLN A 39 -5.35 7.67 1.29
C GLN A 39 -4.03 6.95 1.53
N LEU A 40 -3.62 6.07 0.62
CA LEU A 40 -2.31 5.40 0.68
C LEU A 40 -1.16 6.40 0.82
N VAL A 41 -1.08 7.37 -0.10
CA VAL A 41 0.02 8.33 -0.13
C VAL A 41 0.01 9.22 1.11
N ARG A 42 -1.15 9.75 1.50
CA ARG A 42 -1.27 10.71 2.62
C ARG A 42 -1.02 10.09 3.99
N GLU A 43 -1.44 8.84 4.18
CA GLU A 43 -1.21 8.14 5.44
C GLU A 43 0.26 7.75 5.61
N ALA A 44 1.05 7.74 4.52
CA ALA A 44 2.45 7.30 4.51
C ALA A 44 2.65 5.96 5.25
N ARG A 45 1.63 5.11 5.19
CA ARG A 45 1.59 3.82 5.88
C ARG A 45 1.84 2.74 4.83
N PRO A 46 2.96 2.01 4.92
CA PRO A 46 3.24 0.94 3.98
C PRO A 46 2.18 -0.16 4.14
N VAL A 47 1.87 -0.81 3.03
CA VAL A 47 0.90 -1.91 2.99
C VAL A 47 1.50 -3.21 3.57
N TYR A 48 2.83 -3.31 3.60
CA TYR A 48 3.54 -4.47 4.13
C TYR A 48 3.17 -4.74 5.60
N GLY A 49 2.85 -6.00 5.91
CA GLY A 49 2.45 -6.42 7.26
C GLY A 49 0.99 -6.10 7.63
N ASP A 50 0.24 -5.40 6.78
CA ASP A 50 -1.16 -5.03 7.03
C ASP A 50 -2.11 -5.89 6.19
N GLN A 51 -2.49 -7.05 6.74
CA GLN A 51 -3.34 -8.02 6.04
C GLN A 51 -4.72 -7.47 5.68
N VAL A 52 -5.28 -6.61 6.54
CA VAL A 52 -6.59 -5.98 6.30
C VAL A 52 -6.49 -5.02 5.11
N ARG A 53 -5.43 -4.21 5.07
CA ARG A 53 -5.21 -3.28 3.97
C ARG A 53 -4.91 -4.01 2.66
N LEU A 54 -4.10 -5.07 2.69
CA LEU A 54 -3.84 -5.91 1.50
C LEU A 54 -5.14 -6.47 0.90
N GLU A 55 -6.01 -7.01 1.75
CA GLU A 55 -7.28 -7.55 1.31
C GLU A 55 -8.20 -6.48 0.74
N GLN A 56 -8.24 -5.30 1.35
CA GLN A 56 -8.98 -4.15 0.84
C GLN A 56 -8.50 -3.73 -0.56
N LEU A 57 -7.18 -3.66 -0.78
CA LEU A 57 -6.61 -3.31 -2.08
C LEU A 57 -6.91 -4.40 -3.14
N ARG A 58 -6.81 -5.68 -2.77
CA ARG A 58 -7.15 -6.82 -3.64
C ARG A 58 -8.62 -6.75 -4.07
N LEU A 59 -9.53 -6.59 -3.13
CA LEU A 59 -10.97 -6.50 -3.39
C LEU A 59 -11.30 -5.27 -4.25
N ALA A 60 -10.71 -4.10 -3.95
CA ALA A 60 -10.92 -2.89 -4.74
C ALA A 60 -10.46 -3.06 -6.20
N ALA A 61 -9.32 -3.74 -6.41
CA ALA A 61 -8.83 -4.06 -7.74
C ALA A 61 -9.71 -5.08 -8.48
N GLU A 62 -10.19 -6.12 -7.79
CA GLU A 62 -11.10 -7.12 -8.36
C GLU A 62 -12.46 -6.54 -8.76
N GLU A 63 -13.00 -5.62 -7.95
CA GLU A 63 -14.22 -4.86 -8.28
C GLU A 63 -13.97 -3.84 -9.42
N GLY A 64 -12.70 -3.55 -9.72
CA GLY A 64 -12.23 -2.58 -10.70
C GLY A 64 -12.42 -1.14 -10.23
N LEU A 65 -11.35 -0.37 -10.05
CA LEU A 65 -11.49 1.00 -9.53
C LEU A 65 -12.26 1.91 -10.51
N PRO A 66 -12.97 2.95 -10.03
CA PRO A 66 -13.47 4.03 -10.89
C PRO A 66 -12.33 4.69 -11.67
N VAL A 67 -12.60 5.12 -12.91
CA VAL A 67 -11.57 5.81 -13.73
C VAL A 67 -11.07 7.09 -13.06
N GLU A 68 -11.90 7.70 -12.21
CA GLU A 68 -11.56 8.83 -11.35
C GLU A 68 -10.35 8.54 -10.45
N ALA A 69 -10.12 7.30 -10.02
CA ALA A 69 -8.96 6.92 -9.21
C ALA A 69 -7.63 7.19 -9.95
N VAL A 70 -7.61 7.12 -11.28
CA VAL A 70 -6.44 7.51 -12.08
C VAL A 70 -6.17 9.00 -11.99
N LYS A 71 -7.24 9.83 -11.95
CA LYS A 71 -7.10 11.29 -11.79
C LYS A 71 -6.59 11.63 -10.38
N VAL A 72 -7.07 10.90 -9.37
CA VAL A 72 -6.59 11.01 -7.99
C VAL A 72 -5.09 10.67 -7.92
N LEU A 73 -4.67 9.52 -8.47
CA LEU A 73 -3.26 9.17 -8.54
C LEU A 73 -2.44 10.23 -9.29
N GLN A 74 -2.94 10.73 -10.42
CA GLN A 74 -2.26 11.78 -11.19
C GLN A 74 -2.08 13.07 -10.36
N ALA A 75 -3.10 13.45 -9.57
CA ALA A 75 -3.03 14.61 -8.71
C ALA A 75 -2.00 14.42 -7.59
N GLU A 76 -1.95 13.24 -6.96
CA GLU A 76 -0.97 12.92 -5.94
C GLU A 76 0.45 12.91 -6.51
N LEU A 77 0.69 12.31 -7.68
CA LEU A 77 2.00 12.37 -8.35
C LEU A 77 2.45 13.81 -8.58
N LYS A 78 1.55 14.69 -9.04
CA LYS A 78 1.86 16.12 -9.23
C LYS A 78 2.16 16.84 -7.91
N ARG A 79 1.36 16.59 -6.87
CA ARG A 79 1.55 17.15 -5.51
C ARG A 79 2.90 16.73 -4.95
N PHE A 80 3.30 15.49 -5.22
CA PHE A 80 4.58 14.91 -4.86
C PHE A 80 5.76 15.50 -5.64
N GLY A 81 5.52 16.40 -6.60
CA GLY A 81 6.57 17.06 -7.38
C GLY A 81 7.02 16.32 -8.63
N LEU A 82 6.25 15.32 -9.11
CA LEU A 82 6.62 14.57 -10.31
C LEU A 82 6.10 15.26 -11.57
N GLU A 83 7.00 15.89 -12.31
CA GLU A 83 6.67 16.62 -13.55
C GLU A 83 6.03 15.72 -14.62
N ARG A 84 6.47 14.46 -14.71
CA ARG A 84 5.98 13.46 -15.68
C ARG A 84 4.75 12.67 -15.22
N ALA A 85 3.99 13.15 -14.22
CA ALA A 85 2.83 12.46 -13.66
C ALA A 85 1.83 11.96 -14.73
N SER A 86 1.58 12.78 -15.75
CA SER A 86 0.68 12.44 -16.86
C SER A 86 1.16 11.25 -17.68
N ASP A 87 2.48 11.12 -17.89
CA ASP A 87 3.06 10.05 -18.70
C ASP A 87 2.92 8.70 -18.00
N TYR A 88 3.18 8.66 -16.70
CA TYR A 88 3.02 7.45 -15.90
C TYR A 88 1.57 6.95 -15.90
N VAL A 89 0.60 7.82 -15.61
CA VAL A 89 -0.81 7.39 -15.62
C VAL A 89 -1.30 7.02 -17.02
N ASN A 90 -0.75 7.61 -18.08
CA ASN A 90 -1.07 7.25 -19.46
C ASN A 90 -0.50 5.89 -19.86
N ARG A 91 0.66 5.50 -19.32
CA ARG A 91 1.24 4.16 -19.54
C ARG A 91 0.42 3.07 -18.84
N ILE A 92 -0.18 3.37 -17.69
CA ILE A 92 -1.07 2.44 -16.98
C ILE A 92 -2.44 2.38 -17.67
N VAL A 93 -3.06 3.54 -17.88
CA VAL A 93 -4.41 3.67 -18.46
C VAL A 93 -4.40 4.74 -19.55
N PRO A 94 -4.36 4.36 -20.84
CA PRO A 94 -4.31 5.32 -21.93
C PRO A 94 -5.45 6.34 -21.88
N ARG A 95 -5.17 7.61 -22.24
CA ARG A 95 -6.18 8.70 -22.20
C ARG A 95 -7.47 8.36 -22.96
N ALA A 96 -7.35 7.76 -24.16
CA ALA A 96 -8.51 7.37 -24.96
C ALA A 96 -9.39 6.32 -24.25
N THR A 97 -8.75 5.40 -23.52
CA THR A 97 -9.41 4.42 -22.66
C THR A 97 -10.20 5.12 -21.54
N ARG A 98 -9.58 6.10 -20.86
CA ARG A 98 -10.18 6.81 -19.72
C ARG A 98 -11.45 7.58 -20.08
N MET A 99 -11.58 8.02 -21.32
CA MET A 99 -12.76 8.76 -21.78
C MET A 99 -13.96 7.85 -22.13
N ARG A 100 -13.74 6.54 -22.32
CA ARG A 100 -14.76 5.61 -22.82
C ARG A 100 -15.31 4.67 -21.76
N ARG A 101 -14.55 4.42 -20.68
CA ARG A 101 -14.92 3.47 -19.62
C ARG A 101 -15.27 4.20 -18.32
N ARG A 102 -16.09 3.56 -17.48
CA ARG A 102 -16.40 4.05 -16.12
C ARG A 102 -15.54 3.39 -15.04
N ARG A 103 -15.09 2.15 -15.27
CA ARG A 103 -14.23 1.38 -14.36
C ARG A 103 -12.98 0.88 -15.08
N LEU A 104 -11.92 0.72 -14.29
CA LEU A 104 -10.67 0.12 -14.69
C LEU A 104 -10.80 -1.40 -14.77
N LYS A 105 -9.97 -2.02 -15.61
CA LYS A 105 -9.73 -3.45 -15.51
C LYS A 105 -8.99 -3.75 -14.20
N ARG A 106 -9.05 -4.99 -13.77
CA ARG A 106 -8.33 -5.46 -12.59
C ARG A 106 -6.86 -5.08 -12.64
N GLU A 107 -6.17 -5.38 -13.74
CA GLU A 107 -4.72 -5.13 -13.87
C GLU A 107 -4.39 -3.63 -13.87
N GLU A 108 -5.26 -2.80 -14.46
CA GLU A 108 -5.14 -1.34 -14.44
C GLU A 108 -5.33 -0.80 -13.01
N GLY A 109 -6.27 -1.37 -12.25
CA GLY A 109 -6.51 -1.04 -10.85
C GLY A 109 -5.35 -1.45 -9.94
N GLU A 110 -4.85 -2.68 -10.08
CA GLU A 110 -3.67 -3.17 -9.36
C GLU A 110 -2.46 -2.27 -9.62
N ALA A 111 -2.24 -1.85 -10.87
CA ALA A 111 -1.15 -0.93 -11.21
C ALA A 111 -1.32 0.46 -10.57
N VAL A 112 -2.54 1.02 -10.55
CA VAL A 112 -2.82 2.31 -9.88
C VAL A 112 -2.52 2.23 -8.38
N LEU A 113 -3.03 1.19 -7.72
CA LEU A 113 -2.83 1.00 -6.28
C LEU A 113 -1.36 0.75 -5.97
N ARG A 114 -0.66 -0.06 -6.78
CA ARG A 114 0.77 -0.35 -6.61
C ARG A 114 1.65 0.90 -6.65
N ILE A 115 1.41 1.82 -7.58
CA ILE A 115 2.15 3.09 -7.61
C ILE A 115 1.89 3.90 -6.33
N ALA A 116 0.63 3.99 -5.91
CA ALA A 116 0.27 4.71 -4.68
C ALA A 116 0.91 4.07 -3.43
N SER A 117 0.91 2.74 -3.34
CA SER A 117 1.56 1.98 -2.27
C SER A 117 3.08 2.21 -2.25
N LEU A 118 3.73 2.23 -3.41
CA LEU A 118 5.16 2.50 -3.50
C LEU A 118 5.50 3.93 -3.06
N MET A 119 4.69 4.91 -3.47
CA MET A 119 4.83 6.29 -3.00
C MET A 119 4.70 6.36 -1.47
N ALA A 120 3.69 5.71 -0.90
CA ALA A 120 3.49 5.65 0.56
C ALA A 120 4.69 5.03 1.30
N LEU A 121 5.20 3.89 0.81
CA LEU A 121 6.40 3.26 1.36
C LEU A 121 7.61 4.18 1.26
N THR A 122 7.76 4.88 0.14
CA THR A 122 8.91 5.77 -0.05
C THR A 122 8.84 6.95 0.93
N VAL A 123 7.67 7.55 1.15
CA VAL A 123 7.49 8.57 2.20
C VAL A 123 7.81 7.99 3.57
N TYR A 124 7.34 6.79 3.87
CA TYR A 124 7.60 6.11 5.13
C TYR A 124 9.11 5.96 5.41
N VAL A 125 9.88 5.51 4.41
CA VAL A 125 11.32 5.30 4.56
C VAL A 125 12.10 6.62 4.68
N TRP A 126 11.75 7.64 3.88
CA TRP A 126 12.49 8.90 3.88
C TRP A 126 12.01 9.91 4.93
N GLY A 127 10.79 9.78 5.44
CA GLY A 127 10.17 10.73 6.39
C GLY A 127 9.77 12.08 5.78
N GLU A 128 10.16 12.36 4.53
CA GLU A 128 9.88 13.63 3.85
C GLU A 128 9.49 13.39 2.38
N GLU A 129 8.36 13.96 1.96
CA GLU A 129 7.85 13.81 0.58
C GLU A 129 8.85 14.30 -0.48
N ARG A 130 9.61 15.36 -0.20
CA ARG A 130 10.61 15.90 -1.16
C ARG A 130 11.76 14.92 -1.40
N LEU A 131 12.25 14.27 -0.35
CA LEU A 131 13.30 13.26 -0.44
C LEU A 131 12.77 12.01 -1.14
N ALA A 132 11.55 11.61 -0.82
CA ALA A 132 10.86 10.50 -1.46
C ALA A 132 10.65 10.74 -2.97
N ALA A 133 10.23 11.94 -3.35
CA ALA A 133 10.04 12.33 -4.75
C ALA A 133 11.37 12.27 -5.52
N ARG A 134 12.44 12.78 -4.92
CA ARG A 134 13.78 12.72 -5.50
C ARG A 134 14.23 11.28 -5.69
N PHE A 135 14.03 10.40 -4.71
CA PHE A 135 14.32 8.97 -4.86
C PHE A 135 13.56 8.38 -6.06
N LEU A 136 12.24 8.54 -6.12
CA LEU A 136 11.40 7.96 -7.18
C LEU A 136 11.73 8.45 -8.60
N THR A 137 12.34 9.62 -8.73
CA THR A 137 12.60 10.28 -10.02
C THR A 137 14.07 10.25 -10.44
N THR A 138 14.99 9.87 -9.56
CA THR A 138 16.42 9.86 -9.84
C THR A 138 16.88 8.43 -10.14
N PRO A 139 17.70 8.20 -11.18
CA PRO A 139 18.41 6.94 -11.37
C PRO A 139 19.12 6.50 -10.09
N HIS A 140 18.94 5.23 -9.71
CA HIS A 140 19.50 4.69 -8.47
C HIS A 140 20.48 3.54 -8.76
N MET A 141 21.68 3.61 -8.19
CA MET A 141 22.76 2.64 -8.44
C MET A 141 22.33 1.19 -8.11
N LEU A 142 21.66 0.99 -6.96
CA LEU A 142 21.13 -0.33 -6.56
C LEU A 142 20.02 -0.88 -7.48
N LEU A 143 19.53 -0.09 -8.42
CA LEU A 143 18.54 -0.48 -9.41
C LEU A 143 19.12 -0.57 -10.84
N GLY A 144 20.45 -0.59 -10.95
CA GLY A 144 21.18 -0.60 -12.22
C GLY A 144 21.03 0.73 -12.97
N ASP A 145 21.12 1.85 -12.25
CA ASP A 145 20.97 3.22 -12.77
C ASP A 145 19.62 3.47 -13.49
N ARG A 146 18.59 2.74 -13.06
CA ARG A 146 17.22 2.94 -13.52
C ARG A 146 16.43 3.79 -12.55
N VAL A 147 15.48 4.54 -13.08
CA VAL A 147 14.56 5.37 -12.29
C VAL A 147 13.57 4.45 -11.56
N PRO A 148 13.44 4.52 -10.22
CA PRO A 148 12.57 3.61 -9.47
C PRO A 148 11.12 3.62 -9.96
N LEU A 149 10.58 4.80 -10.28
CA LEU A 149 9.20 4.90 -10.75
C LEU A 149 8.98 4.32 -12.14
N ASP A 150 9.99 4.35 -13.03
CA ASP A 150 9.91 3.68 -14.33
C ASP A 150 9.91 2.15 -14.17
N LEU A 151 10.70 1.60 -13.23
CA LEU A 151 10.67 0.17 -12.90
C LEU A 151 9.33 -0.26 -12.30
N ALA A 152 8.80 0.60 -11.43
CA ALA A 152 7.50 0.43 -10.81
C ALA A 152 6.33 0.53 -11.80
N LEU A 153 6.53 0.56 -13.12
CA LEU A 153 5.46 0.29 -14.07
C LEU A 153 5.13 -1.21 -14.16
N SER A 154 6.06 -2.09 -13.76
CA SER A 154 5.87 -3.54 -13.68
C SER A 154 5.84 -4.02 -12.22
N GLU A 155 5.08 -5.09 -11.95
CA GLU A 155 5.03 -5.68 -10.60
C GLU A 155 6.41 -6.12 -10.10
N VAL A 156 7.16 -6.84 -10.94
CA VAL A 156 8.52 -7.30 -10.62
C VAL A 156 9.45 -6.11 -10.36
N GLY A 157 9.35 -5.05 -11.16
CA GLY A 157 10.14 -3.83 -10.94
C GLY A 157 9.75 -3.10 -9.66
N THR A 158 8.49 -3.11 -9.24
CA THR A 158 8.10 -2.58 -7.93
C THR A 158 8.78 -3.34 -6.80
N ARG A 159 8.78 -4.69 -6.84
CA ARG A 159 9.43 -5.50 -5.81
C ARG A 159 10.93 -5.18 -5.68
N GLN A 160 11.61 -4.97 -6.81
CA GLN A 160 13.02 -4.53 -6.81
C GLN A 160 13.22 -3.20 -6.06
N VAL A 161 12.31 -2.24 -6.25
CA VAL A 161 12.37 -0.95 -5.56
C VAL A 161 12.05 -1.11 -4.07
N GLU A 162 11.06 -1.93 -3.73
CA GLU A 162 10.70 -2.23 -2.34
C GLU A 162 11.86 -2.89 -1.58
N ASP A 163 12.56 -3.84 -2.18
CA ASP A 163 13.73 -4.49 -1.59
C ASP A 163 14.82 -3.46 -1.24
N VAL A 164 15.10 -2.51 -2.14
CA VAL A 164 16.03 -1.41 -1.89
C VAL A 164 15.52 -0.51 -0.75
N LEU A 165 14.24 -0.13 -0.76
CA LEU A 165 13.65 0.72 0.27
C LEU A 165 13.72 0.07 1.66
N TRP A 166 13.41 -1.22 1.78
CA TRP A 166 13.52 -1.95 3.04
C TRP A 166 14.96 -2.15 3.48
N GLY A 167 15.86 -2.43 2.53
CA GLY A 167 17.29 -2.51 2.81
C GLY A 167 17.84 -1.21 3.39
N LEU A 168 17.48 -0.07 2.79
CA LEU A 168 17.83 1.26 3.30
C LEU A 168 17.22 1.53 4.68
N HIS A 169 15.95 1.17 4.90
CA HIS A 169 15.25 1.40 6.17
C HIS A 169 15.87 0.63 7.35
N TYR A 170 16.30 -0.62 7.11
CA TYR A 170 16.89 -1.48 8.15
C TYR A 170 18.43 -1.47 8.16
N GLY A 171 19.07 -0.68 7.30
CA GLY A 171 20.54 -0.62 7.20
C GLY A 171 21.19 -1.92 6.71
N LEU A 172 20.48 -2.69 5.88
CA LEU A 172 20.99 -3.94 5.33
C LEU A 172 21.98 -3.66 4.19
N PRO A 173 23.01 -4.50 4.02
CA PRO A 173 23.85 -4.44 2.83
C PRO A 173 22.98 -4.76 1.61
N THR A 174 22.94 -3.83 0.66
CA THR A 174 22.18 -3.91 -0.59
C THR A 174 23.11 -3.71 -1.78
#